data_AF-H8GEM6-F1
#
_entry.id   AF-H8GEM6-F1
#
_cell.length_a   1.000
_cell.length_b   1.000
_cell.length_c   1.000
_cell.angle_alpha   90.00
_cell.angle_beta   90.00
_cell.angle_gamma   90.00
#
_symmetry.space_group_name_H-M   'P 1'
#
loop_
_entity.id
_entity.type
_entity.pdbx_description
1 polymer ?
#
loop_
_entity_poly.entity_id
_entity_poly.type
_entity_poly.pdbx_seq_one_letter_code
_entity_poly.pdbx_strand_id
1 'polypeptide(L)' 'MLELIGILFAVQGIGGLINNLQENSGDSWFLVNYIDALEGFEIPISIGLIIIGVLAVGVPYLTKSKR' A
#
# COMPACT_ATOMS: atom_id res chain seq x y z
N MET A 1 15.68 1.24 -7.66
CA MET A 1 14.97 -0.03 -7.35
C MET A 1 14.15 0.07 -6.07
N LEU A 2 14.74 0.43 -4.93
CA LEU A 2 14.02 0.56 -3.65
C LEU A 2 12.89 1.60 -3.68
N GLU A 3 13.11 2.75 -4.32
CA GLU A 3 12.07 3.77 -4.53
C GLU A 3 10.85 3.22 -5.28
N LEU A 4 11.07 2.47 -6.37
CA LEU A 4 9.99 1.87 -7.15
C LEU A 4 9.18 0.88 -6.31
N ILE A 5 9.86 0.02 -5.52
CA ILE A 5 9.20 -0.94 -4.63
C ILE A 5 8.38 -0.21 -3.56
N GLY A 6 8.93 0.84 -2.96
CA GLY A 6 8.22 1.63 -1.96
C GLY A 6 7.00 2.36 -2.54
N ILE A 7 7.11 2.89 -3.77
CA ILE A 7 5.98 3.47 -4.50
C ILE A 7 4.91 2.41 -4.75
N LEU A 8 5.30 1.21 -5.19
CA LEU A 8 4.36 0.11 -5.42
C LEU A 8 3.62 -0.28 -4.13
N PHE A 9 4.31 -0.37 -2.99
CA PHE A 9 3.66 -0.65 -1.71
C PHE A 9 2.72 0.48 -1.28
N ALA A 10 3.08 1.75 -1.47
CA ALA A 10 2.20 2.85 -1.17
C ALA A 10 0.93 2.82 -2.07
N VAL A 11 1.09 2.59 -3.38
CA VAL A 11 -0.04 2.50 -4.32
C VAL A 11 -0.93 1.30 -4.02
N GLN A 12 -0.33 0.13 -3.76
CA GLN A 12 -1.05 -1.09 -3.39
C GLN A 12 -1.83 -0.91 -2.08
N GLY A 13 -1.19 -0.31 -1.07
CA GLY A 13 -1.83 -0.07 0.22
C GLY A 13 -2.95 0.98 0.15
N ILE A 14 -2.71 2.14 -0.48
CA ILE A 14 -3.73 3.19 -0.59
C ILE A 14 -4.92 2.69 -1.42
N GLY A 15 -4.64 2.11 -2.58
CA GLY A 15 -5.69 1.64 -3.47
C GLY A 15 -6.45 0.44 -2.90
N GLY A 16 -5.74 -0.52 -2.29
CA GLY A 16 -6.35 -1.65 -1.58
C GLY A 16 -7.25 -1.19 -0.45
N LEU A 17 -6.82 -0.20 0.35
CA LEU A 17 -7.63 0.38 1.42
C LEU A 17 -8.90 1.04 0.86
N ILE A 18 -8.75 1.90 -0.15
CA ILE A 18 -9.89 2.59 -0.77
C ILE A 18 -10.87 1.60 -1.41
N ASN A 19 -10.36 0.52 -2.00
CA ASN A 19 -11.20 -0.52 -2.58
C ASN A 19 -12.03 -1.22 -1.49
N ASN A 20 -11.38 -1.69 -0.42
CA ASN A 20 -12.04 -2.44 0.64
C ASN A 20 -12.97 -1.59 1.53
N LEU A 21 -12.87 -0.26 1.47
CA LEU A 21 -13.81 0.66 2.13
C LEU A 21 -15.05 0.98 1.29
N GLN A 22 -15.05 0.67 -0.01
CA GLN A 22 -16.21 0.90 -0.87
C GLN A 22 -17.17 -0.29 -0.82
N GLU A 23 -18.46 -0.03 -0.57
CA GLU A 23 -19.53 -1.04 -0.53
C GLU A 23 -19.69 -1.81 -1.85
N ASN A 24 -19.34 -1.21 -2.99
CA ASN A 24 -19.41 -1.83 -4.32
C ASN A 24 -18.02 -1.89 -4.97
N SER A 25 -17.05 -2.45 -4.26
CA SER A 25 -15.72 -2.69 -4.81
C SER A 25 -15.82 -3.71 -5.96
N GLY A 26 -15.61 -3.24 -7.20
CA GLY A 26 -15.49 -4.11 -8.36
C GLY A 26 -14.12 -4.79 -8.44
N ASP A 27 -13.87 -5.49 -9.56
CA ASP A 27 -12.57 -6.10 -9.84
C ASP A 27 -11.46 -5.04 -9.76
N SER A 28 -10.48 -5.29 -8.88
CA SER A 28 -9.39 -4.38 -8.61
C SER A 28 -8.07 -5.13 -8.57
N TRP A 29 -7.00 -4.55 -9.10
CA TRP A 29 -5.68 -5.20 -9.22
C TRP A 29 -4.87 -5.24 -7.92
N PHE A 30 -5.48 -4.93 -6.77
CA PHE A 30 -4.78 -4.91 -5.48
C PHE A 30 -4.60 -6.33 -4.96
N LEU A 31 -3.35 -6.74 -4.77
CA LEU A 31 -3.01 -8.13 -4.46
C LEU A 31 -3.68 -8.64 -3.18
N VAL A 32 -3.94 -7.76 -2.21
CA VAL A 32 -4.57 -8.12 -0.95
C VAL A 32 -5.96 -8.77 -1.14
N ASN A 33 -6.64 -8.47 -2.24
CA ASN A 33 -7.97 -8.99 -2.56
C ASN A 33 -7.95 -10.36 -3.25
N TYR A 34 -6.77 -10.86 -3.62
CA TYR A 34 -6.60 -12.12 -4.35
C TYR A 34 -5.84 -13.20 -3.57
N ILE A 35 -5.46 -12.91 -2.33
CA ILE A 35 -4.70 -13.85 -1.49
C ILE A 35 -5.62 -14.34 -0.38
N ASP A 36 -6.07 -15.59 -0.49
CA ASP A 36 -7.01 -16.22 0.46
C ASP A 36 -6.53 -16.12 1.92
N ALA A 37 -5.21 -16.20 2.15
CA ALA A 37 -4.64 -16.10 3.50
C ALA A 37 -4.82 -14.71 4.15
N LEU A 38 -5.24 -13.70 3.38
CA LEU A 38 -5.44 -12.33 3.81
C LEU A 38 -6.92 -11.96 3.95
N GLU A 39 -7.82 -12.91 3.72
CA GLU A 39 -9.27 -12.71 3.84
C GLU A 39 -9.64 -12.21 5.25
N GLY A 40 -10.37 -11.09 5.31
CA GLY A 40 -10.74 -10.41 6.55
C GLY A 40 -9.63 -9.53 7.16
N PHE A 41 -8.44 -9.48 6.55
CA PHE A 41 -7.31 -8.64 6.97
C PHE A 41 -6.91 -7.61 5.91
N GLU A 42 -7.75 -7.37 4.91
CA GLU A 42 -7.42 -6.55 3.74
C GLU A 42 -7.11 -5.10 4.14
N ILE A 43 -7.94 -4.55 5.03
CA ILE A 43 -7.77 -3.19 5.58
C ILE A 43 -6.47 -3.06 6.39
N PRO A 44 -6.22 -3.87 7.45
CA PRO A 44 -4.99 -3.73 8.24
C PRO A 44 -3.73 -3.99 7.41
N ILE A 45 -3.76 -4.92 6.46
CA ILE A 45 -2.62 -5.18 5.56
C ILE A 45 -2.39 -4.01 4.62
N SER A 46 -3.46 -3.44 4.05
CA SER A 46 -3.38 -2.25 3.21
C SER A 46 -2.74 -1.09 3.98
N ILE A 47 -3.13 -0.87 5.24
CA ILE A 47 -2.49 0.13 6.12
C ILE A 47 -1.00 -0.18 6.33
N GLY A 48 -0.65 -1.43 6.59
CA GLY A 48 0.75 -1.86 6.71
C GLY A 48 1.58 -1.55 5.45
N LEU A 49 1.03 -1.82 4.27
CA LEU A 49 1.67 -1.50 2.99
C LEU A 49 1.88 0.01 2.80
N ILE A 50 0.91 0.84 3.20
CA ILE A 50 1.05 2.31 3.18
C ILE A 50 2.24 2.73 4.04
N ILE A 51 2.30 2.25 5.29
CA ILE A 51 3.36 2.62 6.23
C ILE A 51 4.72 2.21 5.67
N ILE A 52 4.86 0.97 5.20
CA ILE A 52 6.13 0.47 4.64
C ILE A 52 6.52 1.28 3.39
N GLY A 53 5.58 1.54 2.49
CA GLY A 53 5.83 2.30 1.26
C GLY A 53 6.27 3.74 1.53
N VAL A 54 5.57 4.43 2.44
CA VAL A 54 5.91 5.80 2.85
C VAL A 54 7.27 5.84 3.55
N LEU A 55 7.59 4.87 4.41
CA LEU A 55 8.91 4.80 5.04
C LEU A 55 10.02 4.54 4.01
N ALA A 56 9.76 3.69 3.02
CA ALA A 56 10.74 3.34 1.99
C ALA A 56 11.06 4.50 1.02
N VAL A 57 10.11 5.39 0.75
CA VAL A 57 10.27 6.48 -0.24
C VAL A 57 10.32 7.86 0.42
N GLY A 58 9.39 8.14 1.35
CA GLY A 58 9.23 9.44 1.99
C GLY A 58 10.37 9.79 2.93
N VAL A 59 10.86 8.83 3.73
CA VAL A 59 11.97 9.11 4.67
C VAL A 59 13.28 9.44 3.96
N PRO A 60 13.72 8.68 2.93
CA PRO A 60 14.88 9.08 2.13
C PRO A 60 14.71 10.46 1.50
N TYR A 61 13.52 10.79 0.99
CA TYR A 61 13.27 12.09 0.37
C TYR A 61 13.40 13.25 1.38
N LEU A 62 12.81 13.09 2.57
CA LEU A 62 12.88 14.07 3.66
C LEU A 62 14.31 14.24 4.21
N THR A 63 15.10 13.16 4.26
CA THR A 63 16.48 13.22 4.74
C THR A 63 17.44 13.79 3.68
N LYS A 64 17.18 13.55 2.40
CA LYS A 64 17.96 14.12 1.29
C LYS A 64 17.73 15.64 1.14
N SER A 65 16.52 16.13 1.42
CA SER A 65 16.20 17.56 1.45
C SER A 65 16.91 18.36 2.55
N LYS A 66 17.46 17.69 3.57
CA LYS A 66 18.17 18.35 4.68
C LYS A 66 19.70 18.49 4.47
N ARG A 67 20.23 17.94 3.38
CA ARG A 67 21.65 18.10 2.98
C ARG A 67 21.76 19.09 1.84
#